data_AF-A0A937F046-F1
#
_entry.id   AF-A0A937F046-F1
#
_cell.length_a   1.000
_cell.length_b   1.000
_cell.length_c   1.000
_cell.angle_alpha   90.00
_cell.angle_beta   90.00
_cell.angle_gamma   90.00
#
_symmetry.space_group_name_H-M   'P 1'
#
loop_
_entity.id
_entity.type
_entity.pdbx_description
1 polymer ?
#
loop_
_entity_poly.entity_id
_entity_poly.type
_entity_poly.pdbx_seq_one_letter_code
_entity_poly.pdbx_strand_id
1 'polypeptide(L)'
;MPTPLYVKLARAVQALQHLNNKDVAQPDLEHRWETHLTELEALLPSGSGFDSGCVVNRERSRADRLVIVAPFHPMDQNGSYLSWRQYRVIITPSLTNYFDMEVTGKYPKDADGVREYIADTFQAALTRETDLRVDTSGLCQTTNAQ
;
A
#
# COMPACT_ATOMS: atom_id res chain seq x y z
N MET A 1 0.65 -20.03 0.22
CA MET A 1 0.19 -19.71 1.57
C MET A 1 -0.25 -18.27 1.58
N PRO A 2 -1.35 -17.94 2.26
CA PRO A 2 -1.75 -16.56 2.50
C PRO A 2 -0.58 -15.79 3.11
N THR A 3 -0.45 -14.50 2.79
CA THR A 3 0.60 -13.64 3.35
C THR A 3 -0.03 -12.29 3.70
N PRO A 4 0.42 -11.62 4.77
CA PRO A 4 -0.08 -10.30 5.11
C PRO A 4 0.02 -9.31 3.95
N LEU A 5 -1.00 -8.47 3.80
CA LEU A 5 -1.11 -7.49 2.71
C LEU A 5 0.12 -6.57 2.62
N TYR A 6 0.64 -6.10 3.77
CA TYR A 6 1.81 -5.20 3.77
C TYR A 6 3.04 -5.83 3.10
N VAL A 7 3.26 -7.14 3.28
CA VAL A 7 4.38 -7.87 2.66
C VAL A 7 4.19 -7.92 1.15
N LYS A 8 2.96 -8.14 0.67
CA LYS A 8 2.68 -8.18 -0.77
C LYS A 8 2.85 -6.82 -1.43
N LEU A 9 2.34 -5.77 -0.79
CA LEU A 9 2.54 -4.39 -1.25
C LEU A 9 4.04 -4.05 -1.33
N ALA A 10 4.81 -4.35 -0.27
CA ALA A 10 6.24 -4.09 -0.24
C ALA A 10 6.99 -4.84 -1.36
N ARG A 11 6.65 -6.12 -1.59
CA ARG A 11 7.24 -6.93 -2.68
C ARG A 11 6.89 -6.38 -4.07
N ALA A 12 5.64 -5.98 -4.29
CA ALA A 12 5.21 -5.42 -5.57
C ALA A 12 5.95 -4.10 -5.88
N VAL A 13 6.06 -3.22 -4.89
CA VAL A 13 6.83 -1.97 -5.02
C VAL A 13 8.30 -2.26 -5.32
N GLN A 14 8.91 -3.19 -4.58
CA GLN A 14 10.31 -3.56 -4.79
C GLN A 14 10.54 -4.14 -6.19
N ALA A 15 9.63 -4.99 -6.68
CA ALA A 15 9.71 -5.56 -8.01
C ALA A 15 9.65 -4.47 -9.09
N LEU A 16 8.70 -3.54 -9.00
CA LEU A 16 8.59 -2.40 -9.91
C LEU A 16 9.83 -1.50 -9.87
N GLN A 17 10.34 -1.18 -8.68
CA GLN A 17 11.56 -0.40 -8.53
C GLN A 17 12.77 -1.10 -9.15
N HIS A 18 12.87 -2.42 -9.00
CA HIS A 18 13.94 -3.21 -9.61
C HIS A 18 13.86 -3.18 -11.14
N LEU A 19 12.66 -3.30 -11.72
CA LEU A 19 12.46 -3.21 -13.17
C LEU A 19 12.83 -1.84 -13.73
N ASN A 20 12.46 -0.77 -13.03
CA ASN A 20 12.79 0.60 -13.43
C ASN A 20 14.31 0.89 -13.43
N ASN A 21 15.09 0.09 -12.70
CA ASN A 21 16.55 0.24 -12.61
C ASN A 21 17.31 -0.67 -13.58
N LYS A 22 16.65 -1.46 -14.44
CA LYS A 22 17.31 -2.32 -15.43
C LYS A 22 17.63 -1.54 -16.70
N ASP A 23 18.76 -1.89 -17.32
CA ASP A 23 19.16 -1.36 -18.64
C ASP A 23 18.22 -1.80 -19.77
N VAL A 24 17.58 -2.96 -19.62
CA VAL A 24 16.64 -3.54 -20.60
C VAL A 24 15.23 -3.49 -20.04
N ALA A 25 14.36 -2.73 -20.71
CA ALA A 25 12.95 -2.63 -20.36
C ALA A 25 12.23 -3.98 -20.51
N GLN A 26 11.32 -4.28 -19.58
CA GLN A 26 10.49 -5.48 -19.58
C GLN A 26 9.00 -5.10 -19.41
N PRO A 27 8.38 -4.46 -20.43
CA PRO A 27 7.07 -3.83 -20.30
C PRO A 27 5.96 -4.82 -19.89
N ASP A 28 5.99 -6.05 -20.41
CA ASP A 28 5.00 -7.07 -20.03
C ASP A 28 5.08 -7.44 -18.55
N LEU A 29 6.30 -7.49 -18.00
CA LEU A 29 6.52 -7.79 -16.59
C LEU A 29 6.16 -6.60 -15.71
N GLU A 30 6.50 -5.38 -16.14
CA GLU A 30 6.10 -4.15 -15.47
C GLU A 30 4.57 -4.07 -15.37
N HIS A 31 3.86 -4.23 -16.48
CA HIS A 31 2.40 -4.18 -16.52
C HIS A 31 1.73 -5.21 -15.59
N ARG A 32 2.28 -6.42 -15.50
CA ARG A 32 1.79 -7.45 -14.56
C ARG A 32 1.94 -7.01 -13.10
N TRP A 33 3.09 -6.44 -12.73
CA TRP A 33 3.31 -5.95 -11.38
C TRP A 33 2.50 -4.70 -11.05
N GLU A 34 2.24 -3.83 -12.02
CA GLU A 34 1.35 -2.68 -11.85
C GLU A 34 -0.10 -3.11 -11.66
N THR A 35 -0.57 -4.08 -12.46
CA THR A 35 -1.89 -4.68 -12.30
C THR A 35 -2.03 -5.32 -10.92
N HIS A 36 -1.03 -6.12 -10.53
CA HIS A 36 -1.02 -6.75 -9.22
C HIS A 36 -0.99 -5.75 -8.06
N LEU A 37 -0.21 -4.67 -8.19
CA LEU A 37 -0.22 -3.59 -7.19
C LEU A 37 -1.60 -2.95 -7.07
N THR A 38 -2.27 -2.69 -8.20
CA THR A 38 -3.64 -2.12 -8.22
C THR A 38 -4.64 -3.04 -7.52
N GLU A 39 -4.55 -4.35 -7.75
CA GLU A 39 -5.39 -5.35 -7.06
C GLU A 39 -5.14 -5.37 -5.54
N LEU A 40 -3.88 -5.20 -5.12
CA LEU A 40 -3.52 -5.13 -3.70
C LEU A 40 -3.97 -3.80 -3.07
N GLU A 41 -3.92 -2.68 -3.80
CA GLU A 41 -4.41 -1.38 -3.37
C GLU A 41 -5.94 -1.39 -3.17
N ALA A 42 -6.68 -2.15 -3.99
CA ALA A 42 -8.11 -2.36 -3.78
C ALA A 42 -8.45 -3.07 -2.45
N LEU A 43 -7.45 -3.69 -1.80
CA LEU A 43 -7.59 -4.29 -0.47
C LEU A 43 -7.28 -3.32 0.68
N LEU A 44 -6.81 -2.11 0.38
CA LEU A 44 -6.62 -1.05 1.37
C LEU A 44 -7.95 -0.47 1.85
N PRO A 45 -7.94 0.32 2.94
CA PRO A 45 -9.16 0.94 3.46
C PRO A 45 -9.93 1.74 2.39
N SER A 46 -11.24 1.52 2.37
CA SER A 46 -12.21 2.20 1.52
C SER A 46 -13.51 2.41 2.29
N GLY A 47 -14.26 3.48 1.96
CA GLY A 47 -15.42 3.90 2.73
C GLY A 47 -15.05 4.55 4.06
N SER A 48 -16.06 4.97 4.86
CA SER A 48 -15.87 5.59 6.19
C SER A 48 -14.85 6.73 6.22
N GLY A 49 -14.84 7.55 5.17
CA GLY A 49 -13.90 8.65 4.98
C GLY A 49 -12.76 8.36 3.99
N PHE A 50 -12.53 7.11 3.57
CA PHE A 50 -11.53 6.74 2.55
C PHE A 50 -12.14 6.63 1.14
N ASP A 51 -13.09 7.49 0.78
CA ASP A 51 -13.88 7.34 -0.46
C ASP A 51 -13.12 7.67 -1.75
N SER A 52 -11.96 8.34 -1.64
CA SER A 52 -11.10 8.63 -2.80
C SER A 52 -10.06 7.53 -3.08
N GLY A 53 -10.10 6.43 -2.32
CA GLY A 53 -9.13 5.32 -2.42
C GLY A 53 -7.77 5.64 -1.79
N CYS A 54 -7.08 4.58 -1.38
CA CYS A 54 -5.72 4.64 -0.84
C CYS A 54 -4.74 4.05 -1.85
N VAL A 55 -3.60 4.71 -2.05
CA VAL A 55 -2.60 4.29 -3.06
C VAL A 55 -1.19 4.33 -2.49
N VAL A 56 -0.34 3.41 -2.95
CA VAL A 56 1.07 3.37 -2.57
C VAL A 56 1.85 4.47 -3.28
N ASN A 57 2.58 5.25 -2.51
CA ASN A 57 3.54 6.21 -3.04
C ASN A 57 4.86 5.49 -3.40
N ARG A 58 4.95 5.02 -4.65
CA ARG A 58 6.13 4.30 -5.17
C ARG A 58 7.44 5.07 -5.04
N GLU A 59 7.41 6.38 -5.24
CA GLU A 59 8.59 7.26 -5.18
C GLU A 59 9.13 7.43 -3.76
N ARG A 60 8.24 7.45 -2.76
CA ARG A 60 8.62 7.64 -1.35
C ARG A 60 8.89 6.32 -0.65
N SER A 61 8.38 5.21 -1.18
CA SER A 61 8.64 3.87 -0.68
C SER A 61 10.06 3.39 -1.05
N ARG A 62 10.69 2.60 -0.19
CA ARG A 62 12.02 2.01 -0.35
C ARG A 62 12.02 0.60 0.24
N ALA A 63 13.15 -0.11 0.15
CA ALA A 63 13.29 -1.45 0.71
C ALA A 63 13.00 -1.53 2.22
N ASP A 64 13.21 -0.45 2.96
CA ASP A 64 13.01 -0.33 4.40
C ASP A 64 11.76 0.47 4.80
N ARG A 65 10.92 0.88 3.83
CA ARG A 65 9.70 1.64 4.14
C ARG A 65 8.64 1.57 3.05
N LEU A 66 7.40 1.36 3.42
CA LEU A 66 6.24 1.49 2.53
C LEU A 66 5.46 2.75 2.91
N VAL A 67 5.16 3.60 1.92
CA VAL A 67 4.42 4.85 2.14
C VAL A 67 3.11 4.79 1.37
N ILE A 68 1.98 4.91 2.07
CA ILE A 68 0.64 4.92 1.48
C ILE A 68 0.06 6.32 1.61
N VAL A 69 -0.50 6.85 0.53
CA VAL A 69 -1.31 8.06 0.54
C VAL A 69 -2.74 7.68 0.88
N ALA A 70 -3.27 8.29 1.94
CA ALA A 70 -4.61 8.04 2.45
C ALA A 70 -5.38 9.38 2.51
N PRO A 71 -6.08 9.77 1.43
CA PRO A 71 -7.06 10.84 1.48
C PRO A 71 -8.19 10.45 2.44
N PHE A 72 -8.58 11.38 3.31
CA PHE A 72 -9.58 11.14 4.34
C PHE A 72 -10.60 12.28 4.42
N HIS A 73 -11.87 11.95 4.50
CA HIS A 73 -13.01 12.86 4.62
C HIS A 73 -13.61 12.76 6.04
N PRO A 74 -13.10 13.53 7.01
CA PRO A 74 -13.58 13.42 8.38
C PRO A 74 -15.00 13.98 8.51
N MET A 75 -15.79 13.36 9.38
CA MET A 75 -17.08 13.89 9.81
C MET A 75 -16.90 14.70 11.09
N ASP A 76 -17.70 15.75 11.24
CA ASP A 76 -17.86 16.45 12.51
C ASP A 76 -18.79 15.67 13.45
N GLN A 77 -18.96 16.19 14.67
CA GLN A 77 -19.79 15.57 15.70
C GLN A 77 -21.29 15.51 15.34
N ASN A 78 -21.74 16.32 14.38
CA ASN A 78 -23.11 16.37 13.90
C ASN A 78 -23.32 15.46 12.67
N GLY A 79 -22.30 14.71 12.27
CA GLY A 79 -22.33 13.83 11.11
C GLY A 79 -22.20 14.54 9.77
N SER A 80 -21.77 15.81 9.75
CA SER A 80 -21.48 16.53 8.51
C SER A 80 -20.02 16.33 8.12
N TYR A 81 -19.76 16.08 6.83
CA TYR A 81 -18.39 15.96 6.35
C TYR A 81 -17.68 17.31 6.28
N LEU A 82 -16.42 17.33 6.73
CA LEU A 82 -15.49 18.45 6.60
C LEU A 82 -14.67 18.33 5.32
N SER A 83 -13.89 19.35 4.95
CA SER A 83 -13.02 19.28 3.77
C SER A 83 -12.04 18.10 3.82
N TRP A 84 -11.79 17.51 2.65
CA TRP A 84 -10.78 16.47 2.44
C TRP A 84 -9.43 16.82 3.05
N ARG A 85 -8.83 15.84 3.73
CA ARG A 85 -7.50 15.92 4.32
C ARG A 85 -6.63 14.83 3.72
N GLN A 86 -5.36 15.13 3.51
CA GLN A 86 -4.39 14.14 3.01
C GLN A 86 -3.51 13.66 4.16
N TYR A 87 -3.54 12.35 4.40
CA TYR A 87 -2.64 11.67 5.31
C TYR A 87 -1.65 10.78 4.55
N ARG A 88 -0.58 10.40 5.24
CA ARG A 88 0.34 9.36 4.80
C ARG A 88 0.49 8.34 5.93
N VAL A 89 0.39 7.08 5.56
CA VAL A 89 0.69 5.95 6.43
C VAL A 89 2.07 5.43 6.04
N ILE A 90 3.02 5.53 6.96
CA ILE A 90 4.41 5.14 6.77
C ILE A 90 4.62 3.86 7.57
N ILE A 91 5.06 2.81 6.90
CA ILE A 91 5.25 1.48 7.46
C ILE A 91 6.74 1.16 7.39
N THR A 92 7.35 0.84 8.52
CA THR A 92 8.76 0.43 8.62
C THR A 92 8.86 -0.97 9.19
N PRO A 93 9.76 -1.83 8.68
CA PRO A 93 9.90 -3.19 9.17
C PRO A 93 10.35 -3.21 10.63
N SER A 94 9.78 -4.12 11.42
CA SER A 94 10.11 -4.29 12.83
C SER A 94 10.35 -5.77 13.12
N LEU A 95 11.51 -6.08 13.70
CA LEU A 95 11.86 -7.46 14.05
C LEU A 95 11.03 -7.99 15.23
N THR A 96 10.44 -7.11 16.04
CA THR A 96 9.62 -7.48 17.20
C THR A 96 8.12 -7.43 16.92
N ASN A 97 7.69 -6.46 16.09
CA ASN A 97 6.26 -6.15 15.90
C ASN A 97 5.77 -6.40 14.46
N TYR A 98 6.54 -7.13 13.64
CA TYR A 98 6.35 -7.27 12.19
C TYR A 98 6.62 -5.97 11.42
N PHE A 99 5.93 -4.88 11.77
CA PHE A 99 6.18 -3.52 11.30
C PHE A 99 5.78 -2.50 12.36
N ASP A 100 6.41 -1.33 12.32
CA ASP A 100 5.96 -0.13 13.01
C ASP A 100 5.24 0.77 12.00
N MET A 101 4.31 1.59 12.48
CA MET A 101 3.47 2.44 11.62
C MET A 101 3.34 3.84 12.18
N GLU A 102 3.51 4.83 11.30
CA GLU A 102 3.35 6.25 11.59
C GLU A 102 2.31 6.87 10.65
N VAL A 103 1.33 7.58 11.22
CA VAL A 103 0.33 8.33 10.45
C VAL A 103 0.63 9.83 10.50
N THR A 104 1.03 10.39 9.37
CA THR A 104 1.37 11.82 9.25
C THR A 104 0.32 12.58 8.45
N GLY A 105 0.09 13.85 8.79
CA GLY A 105 -0.87 14.73 8.10
C GLY A 105 -0.70 16.19 8.53
N LYS A 106 -1.00 17.13 7.63
CA LYS A 106 -0.70 18.57 7.82
C LYS A 106 -1.59 19.30 8.85
N TYR A 107 -2.64 18.67 9.38
CA TYR A 107 -3.65 19.37 10.19
C TYR A 107 -3.43 19.14 11.69
N PRO A 108 -3.29 20.20 12.52
CA PRO A 108 -2.82 20.07 13.89
C PRO A 108 -3.88 20.06 15.01
N LYS A 109 -5.16 20.43 14.77
CA LYS A 109 -6.08 20.74 15.89
C LYS A 109 -7.10 19.67 16.32
N ASP A 110 -7.44 18.72 15.45
CA ASP A 110 -8.42 17.64 15.75
C ASP A 110 -7.94 16.29 15.19
N ALA A 111 -6.62 16.07 15.19
CA ALA A 111 -5.99 15.02 14.41
C ALA A 111 -5.72 13.72 15.18
N ASP A 112 -5.73 13.71 16.51
CA ASP A 112 -5.29 12.53 17.26
C ASP A 112 -6.30 11.38 17.10
N GLY A 113 -7.59 11.61 17.35
CA GLY A 113 -8.62 10.59 17.11
C GLY A 113 -8.73 10.17 15.64
N VAL A 114 -8.47 11.07 14.69
CA VAL A 114 -8.46 10.73 13.26
C VAL A 114 -7.23 9.89 12.91
N ARG A 115 -6.04 10.21 13.43
CA ARG A 115 -4.81 9.46 13.19
C ARG A 115 -4.88 8.09 13.83
N GLU A 116 -5.42 7.98 15.05
CA GLU A 116 -5.70 6.72 15.72
C GLU A 116 -6.66 5.87 14.90
N TYR A 117 -7.78 6.45 14.43
CA TYR A 117 -8.71 5.74 13.56
C TYR A 117 -8.06 5.26 12.26
N ILE A 118 -7.27 6.10 11.60
CA ILE A 118 -6.51 5.73 10.40
C ILE A 118 -5.52 4.61 10.75
N ALA A 119 -4.79 4.72 11.85
CA ALA A 119 -3.82 3.72 12.28
C ALA A 119 -4.50 2.37 12.54
N ASP A 120 -5.58 2.32 13.31
CA ASP A 120 -6.30 1.07 13.60
C ASP A 120 -6.87 0.43 12.32
N THR A 121 -7.46 1.25 11.45
CA THR A 121 -8.04 0.78 10.19
C THR A 121 -6.95 0.22 9.27
N PHE A 122 -5.80 0.89 9.16
CA PHE A 122 -4.67 0.41 8.38
C PHE A 122 -4.01 -0.81 9.02
N GLN A 123 -3.88 -0.86 10.35
CA GLN A 123 -3.33 -2.01 11.06
C GLN A 123 -4.12 -3.26 10.68
N ALA A 124 -5.45 -3.22 10.81
CA ALA A 124 -6.33 -4.34 10.48
C ALA A 124 -6.23 -4.75 8.99
N ALA A 125 -6.23 -3.76 8.07
CA ALA A 125 -6.14 -4.03 6.64
C ALA A 125 -4.78 -4.64 6.24
N LEU A 126 -3.69 -4.12 6.78
CA LEU A 126 -2.32 -4.49 6.42
C LEU A 126 -1.90 -5.84 6.98
N THR A 127 -2.38 -6.22 8.17
CA THR A 127 -2.10 -7.54 8.78
C THR A 127 -2.99 -8.65 8.25
N ARG A 128 -4.11 -8.30 7.58
CA ARG A 128 -4.98 -9.30 6.95
C ARG A 128 -4.20 -10.11 5.92
N GLU A 129 -4.38 -11.41 5.97
CA GLU A 129 -3.81 -12.32 4.98
C GLU A 129 -4.60 -12.27 3.66
N THR A 130 -3.87 -12.36 2.55
CA THR A 130 -4.47 -12.47 1.21
C THR A 130 -3.73 -13.52 0.39
N ASP A 131 -4.47 -14.19 -0.49
CA ASP A 131 -3.92 -15.16 -1.43
C ASP A 131 -3.66 -14.59 -2.83
N LEU A 132 -3.96 -13.32 -3.09
CA LEU A 132 -3.74 -12.67 -4.39
C LEU A 132 -2.31 -12.89 -4.88
N ARG A 133 -2.14 -13.34 -6.13
CA ARG A 133 -0.82 -13.61 -6.72
C ARG A 133 -0.67 -12.77 -7.97
N VAL A 134 0.57 -12.37 -8.24
CA VAL A 134 0.91 -11.80 -9.54
C VAL A 134 0.58 -12.83 -10.62
N ASP A 135 -0.02 -12.38 -11.72
CA ASP A 135 -0.32 -13.26 -12.84
C ASP A 135 0.97 -13.73 -13.53
N THR A 136 1.28 -15.01 -13.33
CA THR A 136 2.41 -15.70 -13.94
C THR A 136 2.05 -16.41 -15.24
N SER A 137 0.80 -16.32 -15.69
CA SER A 137 0.34 -16.99 -16.92
C SER A 137 1.20 -16.56 -18.11
N GLY A 138 1.72 -17.52 -18.87
CA GLY A 138 2.61 -17.25 -20.01
C GLY A 138 4.10 -17.14 -19.68
N LEU A 139 4.55 -17.33 -18.42
CA LEU A 139 5.96 -17.61 -18.10
C LEU A 139 6.31 -19.06 -18.47
N CYS A 140 6.15 -19.43 -19.74
CA CYS A 140 6.50 -20.76 -20.24
C CYS A 140 8.02 -20.82 -20.52
N GLN A 141 8.72 -21.57 -19.68
CA GLN A 141 9.95 -22.32 -19.93
C GLN A 141 10.93 -21.76 -20.99
N THR A 142 11.87 -20.93 -20.56
CA THR A 142 13.18 -20.80 -21.24
C THR A 142 14.30 -21.18 -20.28
N THR A 143 14.35 -22.46 -19.91
CA THR A 143 15.55 -23.07 -19.36
C THR A 143 15.66 -24.47 -19.92
N ASN A 144 16.31 -24.57 -21.08
CA ASN A 144 17.42 -25.48 -21.37
C ASN A 144 17.63 -25.55 -22.88
N ALA A 145 18.51 -24.66 -23.37
CA ALA A 145 19.21 -24.86 -24.63
C ALA A 145 20.68 -24.55 -24.38
N GLN A 146 21.41 -25.56 -23.90
CA GLN A 146 22.73 -26.02 -24.36
C GLN A 146 23.36 -26.95 -23.33
#